data_AF-A0A2D8GAI2-F1
#
_entry.id   AF-A0A2D8GAI2-F1
#
_cell.length_a   1.000
_cell.length_b   1.000
_cell.length_c   1.000
_cell.angle_alpha   90.00
_cell.angle_beta   90.00
_cell.angle_gamma   90.00
#
_symmetry.space_group_name_H-M   'P 1'
#
loop_
_entity.id
_entity.type
_entity.pdbx_description
1 polymer ?
#
loop_
_entity_poly.entity_id
_entity_poly.type
_entity_poly.pdbx_seq_one_letter_code
_entity_poly.pdbx_strand_id
1 'polypeptide(L)'
;METTNNFKLNSFIITIDGKEIALSINQVIYMRYIEDIESATKMMEVQITDSNSGLLSLMRGMERVYIEIEDNVGNQIGGIFTVYDIQDRVSEGTISKATILLCTSDFINNAAIKVSRKFGDGQGKRIDEIVTEDILKGILRTETELSADNIEPTFNKYSFVSPFWCPFTVISWLASKSIPIEGSGASASAGYAFFENKFGYNFKSYDSFTKDPVVKTLILGHEPKDTEEVDGENILAIDRMRVLSSSDVLKGLNIGSYNSNVMTVDLSNMKYEETKFNINKYYDTVPRLNKSPKPQYFENFKKDTAATRIMSKIVDTALFSKGTHTAGLTKQLSQASLREKLFYNKIVEVSYFGKFDLTVGDVVQLDIYQGRSRGFDKANSGKYVISKVDRTYYSNRDMMGTQLTLVTDSPGA
;
A
#
# COMPACT_ATOMS: atom_id res chain seq x y z
N MET A 1 -31.59 -7.57 9.84
CA MET A 1 -30.87 -6.97 8.70
C MET A 1 -31.58 -7.46 7.46
N GLU A 2 -32.33 -6.59 6.78
CA GLU A 2 -32.66 -6.85 5.38
C GLU A 2 -31.35 -6.68 4.61
N THR A 3 -30.68 -7.78 4.32
CA THR A 3 -29.50 -7.83 3.44
C THR A 3 -29.94 -7.46 2.04
N THR A 4 -29.88 -6.16 1.74
CA THR A 4 -29.84 -5.69 0.37
C THR A 4 -28.53 -6.18 -0.23
N ASN A 5 -28.59 -6.90 -1.35
CA ASN A 5 -27.40 -7.37 -2.07
C ASN A 5 -26.46 -6.18 -2.32
N ASN A 6 -25.23 -6.24 -1.79
CA ASN A 6 -24.23 -5.17 -1.88
C ASN A 6 -23.27 -5.36 -3.05
N PHE A 7 -23.62 -6.22 -4.00
CA PHE A 7 -22.78 -6.60 -5.13
C PHE A 7 -23.60 -6.60 -6.41
N LYS A 8 -23.07 -5.95 -7.44
CA LYS A 8 -23.62 -5.96 -8.79
C LYS A 8 -22.49 -6.06 -9.80
N LEU A 9 -22.52 -7.10 -10.62
CA LEU A 9 -21.59 -7.24 -11.74
C LEU A 9 -22.11 -6.41 -12.92
N ASN A 10 -21.49 -5.26 -13.19
CA ASN A 10 -21.87 -4.41 -14.32
C ASN A 10 -21.33 -4.96 -15.64
N SER A 11 -20.07 -5.38 -15.64
CA SER A 11 -19.40 -5.90 -16.83
C SER A 11 -18.34 -6.93 -16.47
N PHE A 12 -18.23 -7.97 -17.28
CA PHE A 12 -17.11 -8.91 -17.27
C PHE A 12 -16.87 -9.36 -18.70
N ILE A 13 -15.84 -8.82 -19.33
CA ILE A 13 -15.48 -9.08 -20.71
C ILE A 13 -14.05 -9.62 -20.76
N ILE A 14 -13.88 -10.78 -21.40
CA ILE A 14 -12.56 -11.35 -21.69
C ILE A 14 -12.31 -11.26 -23.19
N THR A 15 -11.18 -10.71 -23.59
CA THR A 15 -10.76 -10.65 -24.99
C THR A 15 -9.83 -11.82 -25.32
N ILE A 16 -10.32 -12.78 -26.12
CA ILE A 16 -9.54 -13.93 -26.60
C ILE A 16 -9.37 -13.83 -28.11
N ASP A 17 -8.13 -13.85 -28.60
CA ASP A 17 -7.80 -13.75 -30.03
C ASP A 17 -8.53 -12.59 -30.75
N GLY A 18 -8.69 -11.46 -30.05
CA GLY A 18 -9.38 -10.25 -30.55
C GLY A 18 -10.90 -10.31 -30.51
N LYS A 19 -11.50 -11.40 -30.00
CA LYS A 19 -12.95 -11.50 -29.78
C LYS A 19 -13.29 -11.24 -28.32
N GLU A 20 -14.23 -10.33 -28.11
CA GLU A 20 -14.77 -10.03 -26.79
C GLU A 20 -15.86 -11.03 -26.43
N ILE A 21 -15.71 -11.66 -25.26
CA ILE A 21 -16.67 -12.62 -24.71
C ILE A 21 -17.14 -12.08 -23.37
N ALA A 22 -18.43 -11.75 -23.28
CA ALA A 22 -19.06 -11.29 -22.06
C ALA A 22 -19.48 -12.48 -21.19
N LEU A 23 -19.13 -12.43 -19.91
CA LEU A 23 -19.50 -13.37 -18.89
C LEU A 23 -20.62 -12.80 -18.00
N SER A 24 -21.58 -13.65 -17.67
CA SER A 24 -22.66 -13.30 -16.73
C SER A 24 -22.30 -13.68 -15.30
N ILE A 25 -23.00 -13.10 -14.32
CA ILE A 25 -22.81 -13.43 -12.90
C ILE A 25 -23.02 -14.93 -12.60
N ASN A 26 -23.88 -15.62 -13.37
CA ASN A 26 -24.13 -17.06 -13.22
C ASN A 26 -22.89 -17.92 -13.55
N GLN A 27 -21.91 -17.36 -14.25
CA GLN A 27 -20.65 -18.03 -14.59
C GLN A 27 -19.54 -17.73 -13.57
N VAL A 28 -19.77 -16.86 -12.58
CA VAL A 28 -18.80 -16.50 -11.55
C VAL A 28 -19.15 -17.25 -10.27
N ILE A 29 -18.23 -18.10 -9.81
CA ILE A 29 -18.37 -18.84 -8.54
C ILE A 29 -17.81 -18.01 -7.38
N TYR A 30 -16.66 -17.39 -7.63
CA TYR A 30 -15.86 -16.68 -6.64
C TYR A 30 -15.16 -15.51 -7.30
N MET A 31 -15.04 -14.42 -6.56
CA MET A 31 -14.27 -13.26 -6.98
C MET A 31 -13.61 -12.62 -5.78
N ARG A 32 -12.33 -12.27 -5.91
CA ARG A 32 -11.56 -11.59 -4.88
C ARG A 32 -10.77 -10.44 -5.48
N TYR A 33 -11.03 -9.22 -5.01
CA TYR A 33 -10.34 -8.01 -5.42
C TYR A 33 -9.39 -7.54 -4.30
N ILE A 34 -8.15 -7.21 -4.67
CA ILE A 34 -7.09 -6.87 -3.72
C ILE A 34 -6.40 -5.57 -4.14
N GLU A 35 -6.31 -4.64 -3.18
CA GLU A 35 -5.44 -3.47 -3.20
C GLU A 35 -4.46 -3.57 -2.02
N ASP A 36 -3.21 -3.14 -2.19
CA ASP A 36 -2.19 -3.20 -1.14
C ASP A 36 -1.21 -2.03 -1.25
N ILE A 37 -0.91 -1.34 -0.15
CA ILE A 37 -0.01 -0.18 -0.08
C ILE A 37 1.45 -0.56 -0.36
N GLU A 38 1.78 -1.85 -0.23
CA GLU A 38 3.08 -2.40 -0.58
C GLU A 38 3.15 -2.86 -2.04
N SER A 39 2.05 -2.75 -2.80
CA SER A 39 1.92 -3.22 -4.18
C SER A 39 1.53 -2.10 -5.15
N ALA A 40 2.31 -1.93 -6.21
CA ALA A 40 1.98 -1.06 -7.33
C ALA A 40 1.06 -1.73 -8.38
N THR A 41 0.22 -2.68 -7.94
CA THR A 41 -0.77 -3.33 -8.79
C THR A 41 -2.02 -3.70 -8.01
N LYS A 42 -3.18 -3.44 -8.62
CA LYS A 42 -4.44 -4.10 -8.25
C LYS A 42 -4.43 -5.53 -8.75
N MET A 43 -4.85 -6.46 -7.89
CA MET A 43 -4.99 -7.87 -8.26
C MET A 43 -6.43 -8.31 -8.13
N MET A 44 -6.82 -9.26 -8.98
CA MET A 44 -8.11 -9.92 -8.85
C MET A 44 -7.99 -11.41 -9.15
N GLU A 45 -8.70 -12.22 -8.39
CA GLU A 45 -8.81 -13.65 -8.56
C GLU A 45 -10.27 -13.97 -8.84
N VAL A 46 -10.55 -14.66 -9.94
CA VAL A 46 -11.93 -14.97 -10.34
C VAL A 46 -12.04 -16.43 -10.69
N GLN A 47 -12.93 -17.15 -10.02
CA GLN A 47 -13.26 -18.52 -10.41
C GLN A 47 -14.49 -18.49 -11.32
N ILE A 48 -14.30 -18.96 -12.54
CA ILE A 48 -15.36 -19.00 -13.55
C ILE A 48 -15.72 -20.43 -13.91
N THR A 49 -16.97 -20.62 -14.33
CA THR A 49 -17.47 -21.88 -14.85
C THR A 49 -18.02 -21.72 -16.27
N ASP A 50 -17.80 -22.74 -17.08
CA ASP A 50 -18.25 -22.79 -18.46
C ASP A 50 -18.83 -24.16 -18.76
N SER A 51 -20.10 -24.18 -19.14
CA SER A 51 -20.86 -25.39 -19.42
C SER A 51 -21.13 -25.64 -20.91
N ASN A 52 -20.90 -24.65 -21.78
CA ASN A 52 -21.35 -24.70 -23.18
C ASN A 52 -20.40 -24.06 -24.19
N SER A 53 -19.58 -23.08 -23.80
CA SER A 53 -18.85 -22.24 -24.75
C SER A 53 -17.45 -22.77 -25.11
N GLY A 54 -16.87 -23.63 -24.27
CA GLY A 54 -15.48 -24.06 -24.40
C GLY A 54 -14.46 -22.94 -24.14
N LEU A 55 -14.91 -21.79 -23.60
CA LEU A 55 -14.12 -20.60 -23.31
C LEU A 55 -12.84 -20.94 -22.56
N LEU A 56 -12.97 -21.74 -21.51
CA LEU A 56 -11.86 -22.10 -20.63
C LEU A 56 -10.77 -22.87 -21.38
N SER A 57 -11.09 -23.58 -22.45
CA SER A 57 -10.09 -24.28 -23.27
C SER A 57 -9.31 -23.35 -24.18
N LEU A 58 -9.86 -22.18 -24.51
CA LEU A 58 -9.24 -21.20 -25.40
C LEU A 58 -8.25 -20.28 -24.67
N MET A 59 -8.40 -20.12 -23.35
CA MET A 59 -7.52 -19.26 -22.56
C MET A 59 -6.11 -19.85 -22.41
N ARG A 60 -5.11 -19.01 -22.63
CA ARG A 60 -3.66 -19.29 -22.64
C ARG A 60 -2.85 -18.34 -21.74
N GLY A 61 -3.45 -17.28 -21.21
CA GLY A 61 -2.77 -16.22 -20.47
C GLY A 61 -2.52 -14.98 -21.33
N MET A 62 -2.27 -13.86 -20.67
CA MET A 62 -2.14 -12.51 -21.23
C MET A 62 -3.40 -11.94 -21.91
N GLU A 63 -4.55 -12.59 -21.77
CA GLU A 63 -5.81 -12.02 -22.25
C GLU A 63 -6.16 -10.74 -21.49
N ARG A 64 -6.69 -9.75 -22.22
CA ARG A 64 -7.23 -8.52 -21.64
C ARG A 64 -8.60 -8.82 -21.04
N VAL A 65 -8.81 -8.38 -19.82
CA VAL A 65 -10.04 -8.58 -19.06
C VAL A 65 -10.55 -7.23 -18.58
N TYR A 66 -11.79 -6.87 -18.92
CA TYR A 66 -12.48 -5.72 -18.35
C TYR A 66 -13.52 -6.22 -17.37
N ILE A 67 -13.39 -5.84 -16.10
CA ILE A 67 -14.37 -6.19 -15.07
C ILE A 67 -14.76 -4.92 -14.32
N GLU A 68 -16.05 -4.73 -14.14
CA GLU A 68 -16.60 -3.62 -13.37
C GLU A 68 -17.68 -4.16 -12.43
N ILE A 69 -17.49 -3.86 -11.15
CA ILE A 69 -18.37 -4.29 -10.06
C ILE A 69 -18.81 -3.03 -9.31
N GLU A 70 -20.08 -2.98 -8.94
CA GLU A 70 -20.71 -1.87 -8.25
C GLU A 70 -21.35 -2.34 -6.95
N ASP A 71 -21.38 -1.49 -5.93
CA ASP A 71 -22.22 -1.71 -4.75
C ASP A 71 -23.65 -1.16 -4.97
N ASN A 72 -24.48 -1.21 -3.93
CA ASN A 72 -25.86 -0.74 -3.98
C ASN A 72 -26.03 0.79 -4.00
N VAL A 73 -24.95 1.57 -3.87
CA VAL A 73 -24.97 3.04 -3.88
C VAL A 73 -24.14 3.64 -5.01
N GLY A 74 -23.67 2.80 -5.95
CA GLY A 74 -22.97 3.25 -7.16
C GLY A 74 -21.45 3.34 -7.02
N ASN A 75 -20.84 2.88 -5.93
CA ASN A 75 -19.37 2.83 -5.85
C ASN A 75 -18.85 1.69 -6.70
N GLN A 76 -17.97 2.02 -7.65
CA GLN A 76 -17.42 1.07 -8.60
C GLN A 76 -15.99 0.67 -8.25
N ILE A 77 -15.66 -0.59 -8.52
CA ILE A 77 -14.30 -1.14 -8.49
C ILE A 77 -14.05 -2.03 -9.70
N GLY A 78 -12.77 -2.23 -10.01
CA GLY A 78 -12.32 -3.03 -11.15
C GLY A 78 -11.50 -2.20 -12.15
N GLY A 79 -11.79 -2.39 -13.42
CA GLY A 79 -11.11 -1.78 -14.55
C GLY A 79 -10.53 -2.82 -15.51
N ILE A 80 -9.43 -2.43 -16.16
CA ILE A 80 -8.72 -3.26 -17.13
C ILE A 80 -7.64 -4.06 -16.41
N PHE A 81 -7.65 -5.36 -16.63
CA PHE A 81 -6.68 -6.31 -16.13
C PHE A 81 -6.11 -7.17 -17.25
N THR A 82 -5.02 -7.86 -16.95
CA THR A 82 -4.41 -8.89 -17.78
C THR A 82 -4.37 -10.20 -17.00
N VAL A 83 -4.71 -11.31 -17.66
CA VAL A 83 -4.56 -12.66 -17.08
C VAL A 83 -3.07 -12.98 -16.99
N TYR A 84 -2.54 -13.15 -15.78
CA TYR A 84 -1.13 -13.53 -15.60
C TYR A 84 -0.95 -15.02 -15.29
N ASP A 85 -1.99 -15.67 -14.77
CA ASP A 85 -1.97 -17.10 -14.47
C ASP A 85 -3.40 -17.69 -14.51
N ILE A 86 -3.50 -18.98 -14.79
CA ILE A 86 -4.75 -19.74 -14.84
C ILE A 86 -4.54 -21.03 -14.05
N GLN A 87 -5.27 -21.16 -12.95
CA GLN A 87 -5.13 -22.25 -11.98
C GLN A 87 -6.39 -23.13 -11.95
N ASP A 88 -6.25 -24.31 -11.36
CA ASP A 88 -7.35 -25.23 -11.02
C ASP A 88 -8.34 -25.50 -12.17
N ARG A 89 -7.82 -25.74 -13.38
CA ARG A 89 -8.65 -26.11 -14.52
C ARG A 89 -9.17 -27.54 -14.34
N VAL A 90 -10.46 -27.66 -14.06
CA VAL A 90 -11.14 -28.94 -13.83
C VAL A 90 -12.33 -29.06 -14.78
N SER A 91 -12.46 -30.20 -15.44
CA SER A 91 -13.61 -30.53 -16.28
C SER A 91 -14.33 -31.76 -15.74
N GLU A 92 -15.59 -31.59 -15.34
CA GLU A 92 -16.47 -32.66 -14.86
C GLU A 92 -17.71 -32.73 -15.75
N GLY A 93 -17.78 -33.77 -16.59
CA GLY A 93 -18.87 -33.93 -17.55
C GLY A 93 -18.90 -32.79 -18.57
N THR A 94 -19.99 -32.03 -18.59
CA THR A 94 -20.16 -30.86 -19.48
C THR A 94 -19.73 -29.55 -18.83
N ILE A 95 -19.37 -29.55 -17.55
CA ILE A 95 -19.01 -28.33 -16.81
C ILE A 95 -17.50 -28.26 -16.64
N SER A 96 -16.92 -27.15 -17.05
CA SER A 96 -15.53 -26.80 -16.76
C SER A 96 -15.46 -25.63 -15.78
N LYS A 97 -14.41 -25.62 -14.96
CA LYS A 97 -14.12 -24.57 -13.97
C LYS A 97 -12.63 -24.23 -14.04
N ALA A 98 -12.29 -22.96 -13.84
CA ALA A 98 -10.91 -22.53 -13.66
C ALA A 98 -10.87 -21.25 -12.83
N THR A 99 -9.76 -21.05 -12.14
CA THR A 99 -9.45 -19.80 -11.43
C THR A 99 -8.50 -18.98 -12.29
N ILE A 100 -8.92 -17.79 -12.70
CA ILE A 100 -8.08 -16.85 -13.44
C ILE A 100 -7.51 -15.80 -12.47
N LEU A 101 -6.21 -15.60 -12.55
CA LEU A 101 -5.49 -14.61 -11.76
C LEU A 101 -5.16 -13.41 -12.65
N LEU A 102 -5.57 -12.23 -12.17
CA LEU A 102 -5.59 -10.99 -12.91
C LEU A 102 -4.73 -9.94 -12.19
N CYS A 103 -4.00 -9.14 -12.95
CA CYS A 103 -3.26 -7.99 -12.46
C CYS A 103 -3.42 -6.80 -13.42
N THR A 104 -3.13 -5.59 -12.94
CA THR A 104 -3.02 -4.41 -13.81
C THR A 104 -1.99 -4.67 -14.91
N SER A 105 -2.26 -4.25 -16.15
CA SER A 105 -1.39 -4.47 -17.30
C SER A 105 0.04 -3.94 -17.10
N ASP A 106 0.18 -2.84 -16.35
CA ASP A 106 1.48 -2.25 -16.00
C ASP A 106 2.37 -3.18 -15.19
N PHE A 107 1.80 -4.12 -14.43
CA PHE A 107 2.58 -5.12 -13.69
C PHE A 107 3.31 -6.08 -14.63
N ILE A 108 2.66 -6.50 -15.72
CA ILE A 108 3.26 -7.34 -16.77
C ILE A 108 4.32 -6.54 -17.53
N ASN A 109 4.00 -5.30 -17.92
CA ASN A 109 4.95 -4.41 -18.60
C ASN A 109 6.20 -4.16 -17.74
N ASN A 110 6.01 -3.94 -16.44
CA ASN A 110 7.10 -3.79 -15.48
C ASN A 110 8.00 -5.04 -15.43
N ALA A 111 7.43 -6.25 -15.45
CA ALA A 111 8.20 -7.48 -15.46
C ALA A 111 9.03 -7.64 -16.74
N ALA A 112 8.44 -7.28 -17.89
CA ALA A 112 9.03 -7.40 -19.22
C ALA A 112 10.13 -6.36 -19.51
N ILE A 113 10.02 -5.15 -18.95
CA ILE A 113 10.95 -4.05 -19.23
C ILE A 113 12.14 -4.07 -18.27
N LYS A 114 13.36 -3.98 -18.82
CA LYS A 114 14.59 -3.73 -18.06
C LYS A 114 15.17 -2.38 -18.42
N VAL A 115 15.34 -1.52 -17.44
CA VAL A 115 15.75 -0.14 -17.63
C VAL A 115 17.26 -0.01 -17.41
N SER A 116 18.01 0.18 -18.50
CA SER A 116 19.43 0.51 -18.47
C SER A 116 19.71 1.86 -19.10
N ARG A 117 19.33 2.93 -18.41
CA ARG A 117 19.58 4.31 -18.86
C ARG A 117 19.85 5.23 -17.68
N LYS A 118 20.37 6.40 -18.01
CA LYS A 118 20.54 7.50 -17.07
C LYS A 118 19.23 8.27 -16.88
N PHE A 119 18.98 8.72 -15.67
CA PHE A 119 17.89 9.61 -15.30
C PHE A 119 18.44 10.89 -14.67
N GLY A 120 17.73 12.01 -14.86
CA GLY A 120 18.05 13.31 -14.27
C GLY A 120 19.39 13.86 -14.75
N ASP A 121 19.48 14.30 -16.01
CA ASP A 121 20.71 14.89 -16.55
C ASP A 121 21.11 16.21 -15.86
N GLY A 122 22.39 16.57 -15.97
CA GLY A 122 22.92 17.81 -15.42
C GLY A 122 22.90 17.85 -13.88
N GLN A 123 22.01 18.66 -13.31
CA GLN A 123 21.85 18.92 -11.87
C GLN A 123 20.90 17.92 -11.16
N GLY A 124 20.49 16.86 -11.86
CA GLY A 124 19.43 15.97 -11.42
C GLY A 124 18.03 16.50 -11.70
N LYS A 125 17.05 15.61 -11.60
CA LYS A 125 15.61 15.91 -11.77
C LYS A 125 14.87 15.53 -10.48
N ARG A 126 13.77 16.20 -10.16
CA ARG A 126 13.00 15.91 -8.94
C ARG A 126 12.49 14.48 -8.99
N ILE A 127 12.51 13.77 -7.86
CA ILE A 127 12.18 12.35 -7.85
C ILE A 127 10.74 12.10 -8.30
N ASP A 128 9.79 12.91 -7.84
CA ASP A 128 8.40 12.84 -8.30
C ASP A 128 8.27 12.96 -9.82
N GLU A 129 9.00 13.89 -10.45
CA GLU A 129 9.00 14.09 -11.90
C GLU A 129 9.69 12.95 -12.67
N ILE A 130 10.69 12.28 -12.07
CA ILE A 130 11.28 11.06 -12.65
C ILE A 130 10.26 9.93 -12.62
N VAL A 131 9.57 9.74 -11.49
CA VAL A 131 8.57 8.69 -11.31
C VAL A 131 7.42 8.88 -12.29
N THR A 132 6.84 10.08 -12.37
CA THR A 132 5.68 10.36 -13.23
C THR A 132 6.03 10.45 -14.71
N GLU A 133 6.94 11.34 -15.10
CA GLU A 133 7.17 11.64 -16.52
C GLU A 133 8.11 10.63 -17.18
N ASP A 134 9.20 10.25 -16.52
CA ASP A 134 10.22 9.42 -17.17
C ASP A 134 9.87 7.93 -17.11
N ILE A 135 9.32 7.46 -15.98
CA ILE A 135 9.04 6.04 -15.74
C ILE A 135 7.59 5.70 -16.09
N LEU A 136 6.60 6.27 -15.41
CA LEU A 136 5.19 5.89 -15.60
C LEU A 136 4.67 6.27 -16.99
N LYS A 137 4.79 7.54 -17.40
CA LYS A 137 4.36 8.00 -18.74
C LYS A 137 5.34 7.61 -19.84
N GLY A 138 6.65 7.74 -19.59
CA GLY A 138 7.68 7.55 -20.61
C GLY A 138 8.01 6.09 -20.94
N ILE A 139 8.31 5.28 -19.92
CA ILE A 139 8.74 3.88 -20.09
C ILE A 139 7.55 2.93 -20.09
N LEU A 140 6.72 2.96 -19.03
CA LEU A 140 5.58 2.07 -18.88
C LEU A 140 4.42 2.45 -19.80
N ARG A 141 4.30 3.74 -20.14
CA ARG A 141 3.18 4.31 -20.90
C ARG A 141 1.85 3.92 -20.28
N THR A 142 1.77 4.11 -18.97
CA THR A 142 0.61 3.74 -18.17
C THR A 142 -0.68 4.35 -18.72
N GLU A 143 -1.74 3.54 -18.79
CA GLU A 143 -3.11 4.00 -19.03
C GLU A 143 -3.79 4.42 -17.70
N THR A 144 -3.16 4.11 -16.57
CA THR A 144 -3.68 4.41 -15.23
C THR A 144 -3.58 5.90 -14.93
N GLU A 145 -4.61 6.43 -14.29
CA GLU A 145 -4.69 7.85 -13.94
C GLU A 145 -3.59 8.27 -12.95
N LEU A 146 -3.04 9.46 -13.20
CA LEU A 146 -2.03 10.10 -12.36
C LEU A 146 -2.61 11.42 -11.84
N SER A 147 -3.41 11.33 -10.77
CA SER A 147 -3.96 12.52 -10.11
C SER A 147 -2.86 13.31 -9.39
N ALA A 148 -2.87 14.63 -9.52
CA ALA A 148 -1.95 15.51 -8.80
C ALA A 148 -2.09 15.37 -7.27
N ASP A 149 -3.28 15.04 -6.76
CA ASP A 149 -3.54 14.83 -5.33
C ASP A 149 -2.92 13.53 -4.79
N ASN A 150 -2.62 12.59 -5.69
CA ASN A 150 -2.04 11.29 -5.36
C ASN A 150 -0.50 11.28 -5.50
N ILE A 151 0.08 12.29 -6.14
CA ILE A 151 1.52 12.43 -6.34
C ILE A 151 2.05 13.59 -5.51
N GLU A 152 2.65 13.26 -4.36
CA GLU A 152 3.23 14.28 -3.50
C GLU A 152 4.59 14.77 -4.05
N PRO A 153 4.79 16.09 -4.17
CA PRO A 153 6.03 16.64 -4.72
C PRO A 153 7.23 16.39 -3.79
N THR A 154 8.37 16.05 -4.39
CA THR A 154 9.63 15.83 -3.67
C THR A 154 10.54 17.05 -3.73
N PHE A 155 11.29 17.28 -2.65
CA PHE A 155 12.30 18.34 -2.56
C PHE A 155 13.60 17.96 -3.27
N ASN A 156 14.01 16.70 -3.12
CA ASN A 156 15.32 16.27 -3.59
C ASN A 156 15.33 15.99 -5.09
N LYS A 157 16.42 16.45 -5.72
CA LYS A 157 16.76 16.12 -7.11
C LYS A 157 17.74 14.97 -7.14
N TYR A 158 17.58 14.12 -8.14
CA TYR A 158 18.35 12.90 -8.26
C TYR A 158 18.85 12.69 -9.68
N SER A 159 20.05 12.13 -9.78
CA SER A 159 20.69 11.75 -11.04
C SER A 159 21.37 10.40 -10.84
N PHE A 160 21.00 9.41 -11.63
CA PHE A 160 21.51 8.06 -11.47
C PHE A 160 21.44 7.28 -12.77
N VAL A 161 22.19 6.18 -12.83
CA VAL A 161 22.08 5.18 -13.88
C VAL A 161 21.37 3.96 -13.31
N SER A 162 20.27 3.57 -13.94
CA SER A 162 19.56 2.33 -13.58
C SER A 162 20.32 1.12 -14.15
N PRO A 163 20.71 0.12 -13.35
CA PRO A 163 21.41 -1.07 -13.84
C PRO A 163 20.41 -2.19 -14.20
N PHE A 164 19.72 -2.06 -15.33
CA PHE A 164 18.74 -3.05 -15.82
C PHE A 164 17.61 -3.39 -14.82
N TRP A 165 17.28 -2.49 -13.90
CA TRP A 165 16.14 -2.69 -12.99
C TRP A 165 14.80 -2.59 -13.71
N CYS A 166 13.79 -3.28 -13.17
CA CYS A 166 12.40 -3.10 -13.60
C CYS A 166 11.90 -1.71 -13.18
N PRO A 167 10.97 -1.08 -13.94
CA PRO A 167 10.38 0.22 -13.59
C PRO A 167 9.94 0.37 -12.13
N PHE A 168 9.16 -0.57 -11.58
CA PHE A 168 8.68 -0.53 -10.19
C PHE A 168 9.81 -0.70 -9.17
N THR A 169 10.86 -1.45 -9.50
CA THR A 169 12.07 -1.54 -8.66
C THR A 169 12.77 -0.18 -8.59
N VAL A 170 12.87 0.53 -9.73
CA VAL A 170 13.42 1.89 -9.77
C VAL A 170 12.57 2.83 -8.92
N ILE A 171 11.24 2.79 -9.05
CA ILE A 171 10.33 3.65 -8.28
C ILE A 171 10.44 3.35 -6.79
N SER A 172 10.38 2.08 -6.37
CA SER A 172 10.52 1.69 -4.95
C SER A 172 11.87 2.14 -4.38
N TRP A 173 12.94 2.00 -5.15
CA TRP A 173 14.27 2.49 -4.75
C TRP A 173 14.31 4.00 -4.60
N LEU A 174 13.68 4.76 -5.50
CA LEU A 174 13.54 6.21 -5.42
C LEU A 174 12.67 6.63 -4.23
N ALA A 175 11.54 5.93 -3.99
CA ALA A 175 10.62 6.19 -2.89
C ALA A 175 11.31 6.14 -1.52
N SER A 176 12.24 5.19 -1.33
CA SER A 176 13.05 5.08 -0.11
C SER A 176 13.98 6.29 0.14
N LYS A 177 14.21 7.14 -0.86
CA LYS A 177 15.09 8.33 -0.79
C LYS A 177 14.34 9.63 -0.94
N SER A 178 13.06 9.59 -1.30
CA SER A 178 12.24 10.78 -1.48
C SER A 178 12.05 11.53 -0.16
N ILE A 179 12.14 12.85 -0.25
CA ILE A 179 11.92 13.78 0.87
C ILE A 179 10.80 14.73 0.46
N PRO A 180 9.75 14.86 1.29
CA PRO A 180 8.66 15.78 1.00
C PRO A 180 9.11 17.24 1.05
N ILE A 181 8.50 18.08 0.21
CA ILE A 181 8.73 19.53 0.27
C ILE A 181 8.27 20.07 1.62
N GLU A 182 7.08 19.67 2.04
CA GLU A 182 6.54 19.97 3.36
C GLU A 182 7.24 19.14 4.44
N GLY A 183 8.05 19.78 5.27
CA GLY A 183 8.89 19.10 6.26
C GLY A 183 10.37 19.12 5.92
N SER A 184 10.78 19.79 4.84
CA SER A 184 12.20 20.06 4.54
C SER A 184 12.86 20.88 5.67
N GLY A 185 13.90 20.34 6.32
CA GLY A 185 14.56 20.93 7.48
C GLY A 185 15.33 19.92 8.37
N ALA A 186 15.75 20.35 9.57
CA ALA A 186 16.50 19.50 10.51
C ALA A 186 15.73 18.24 10.96
N SER A 187 14.40 18.29 10.90
CA SER A 187 13.44 17.24 11.23
C SER A 187 12.83 16.54 10.00
N ALA A 188 13.37 16.76 8.79
CA ALA A 188 12.88 16.10 7.58
C ALA A 188 12.93 14.57 7.75
N SER A 189 11.77 13.93 7.64
CA SER A 189 11.69 12.49 7.45
C SER A 189 11.83 12.19 5.95
N ALA A 190 12.25 10.97 5.64
CA ALA A 190 12.35 10.48 4.28
C ALA A 190 11.51 9.21 4.15
N GLY A 191 11.16 8.84 2.93
CA GLY A 191 10.41 7.61 2.65
C GLY A 191 9.00 7.88 2.15
N TYR A 192 8.72 7.30 0.99
CA TYR A 192 7.43 7.35 0.31
C TYR A 192 6.91 5.92 0.11
N ALA A 193 5.60 5.77 0.13
CA ALA A 193 4.91 4.59 -0.37
C ALA A 193 4.56 4.79 -1.85
N PHE A 194 4.67 3.72 -2.64
CA PHE A 194 4.24 3.70 -4.04
C PHE A 194 3.28 2.52 -4.24
N PHE A 195 2.02 2.82 -4.55
CA PHE A 195 0.96 1.82 -4.67
C PHE A 195 -0.10 2.22 -5.68
N GLU A 196 -0.90 1.25 -6.10
CA GLU A 196 -2.07 1.47 -6.95
C GLU A 196 -3.35 1.22 -6.15
N ASN A 197 -4.30 2.14 -6.22
CA ASN A 197 -5.64 1.98 -5.66
C ASN A 197 -6.70 2.14 -6.76
N LYS A 198 -8.00 2.08 -6.43
CA LYS A 198 -9.05 2.17 -7.45
C LYS A 198 -9.02 3.48 -8.28
N PHE A 199 -8.42 4.55 -7.76
CA PHE A 199 -8.28 5.86 -8.40
C PHE A 199 -6.96 6.04 -9.17
N GLY A 200 -6.03 5.09 -9.09
CA GLY A 200 -4.78 5.10 -9.84
C GLY A 200 -3.53 5.03 -8.96
N TYR A 201 -2.41 5.54 -9.48
CA TYR A 201 -1.13 5.49 -8.79
C TYR A 201 -1.00 6.56 -7.71
N ASN A 202 -0.43 6.15 -6.57
CA ASN A 202 -0.15 6.99 -5.43
C ASN A 202 1.35 6.98 -5.14
N PHE A 203 1.93 8.16 -4.95
CA PHE A 203 3.31 8.36 -4.54
C PHE A 203 3.33 9.38 -3.39
N LYS A 204 3.15 8.90 -2.16
CA LYS A 204 2.94 9.74 -0.97
C LYS A 204 3.96 9.43 0.13
N SER A 205 4.38 10.45 0.86
CA SER A 205 5.25 10.29 2.02
C SER A 205 4.49 9.62 3.17
N TYR A 206 5.21 8.87 4.01
CA TYR A 206 4.60 8.29 5.21
C TYR A 206 4.09 9.35 6.20
N ASP A 207 4.61 10.58 6.11
CA ASP A 207 4.19 11.70 6.94
C ASP A 207 2.86 12.30 6.48
N SER A 208 2.56 12.27 5.18
CA SER A 208 1.31 12.78 4.63
C SER A 208 0.08 12.09 5.22
N PHE A 209 0.14 10.76 5.40
CA PHE A 209 -0.94 10.00 6.04
C PHE A 209 -1.26 10.46 7.48
N THR A 210 -0.34 11.14 8.17
CA THR A 210 -0.60 11.67 9.52
C THR A 210 -1.43 12.97 9.49
N LYS A 211 -1.39 13.68 8.35
CA LYS A 211 -2.09 14.95 8.11
C LYS A 211 -3.43 14.75 7.41
N ASP A 212 -3.56 13.67 6.64
CA ASP A 212 -4.76 13.36 5.88
C ASP A 212 -6.02 13.29 6.80
N PRO A 213 -7.16 13.82 6.33
CA PRO A 213 -8.39 13.80 7.10
C PRO A 213 -8.90 12.38 7.28
N VAL A 214 -9.62 12.14 8.38
CA VAL A 214 -10.31 10.87 8.61
C VAL A 214 -11.48 10.79 7.63
N VAL A 215 -11.46 9.78 6.76
CA VAL A 215 -12.52 9.52 5.76
C VAL A 215 -13.73 8.87 6.42
N LYS A 216 -13.51 8.00 7.40
CA LYS A 216 -14.59 7.22 8.03
C LYS A 216 -14.24 6.77 9.44
N THR A 217 -15.26 6.61 10.27
CA THR A 217 -15.15 6.05 11.63
C THR A 217 -15.69 4.63 11.65
N LEU A 218 -14.83 3.67 11.96
CA LEU A 218 -15.11 2.25 12.08
C LEU A 218 -15.39 1.91 13.55
N ILE A 219 -16.54 1.35 13.87
CA ILE A 219 -16.94 1.08 15.26
C ILE A 219 -17.18 -0.41 15.48
N LEU A 220 -16.46 -1.00 16.44
CA LEU A 220 -16.68 -2.37 16.91
C LEU A 220 -17.55 -2.38 18.17
N GLY A 221 -18.66 -3.14 18.13
CA GLY A 221 -19.52 -3.37 19.29
C GLY A 221 -20.65 -2.37 19.49
N HIS A 222 -21.01 -1.60 18.45
CA HIS A 222 -22.15 -0.68 18.46
C HIS A 222 -23.32 -1.26 17.65
N GLU A 223 -24.53 -1.16 18.19
CA GLU A 223 -25.75 -1.51 17.46
C GLU A 223 -26.20 -0.34 16.57
N PRO A 224 -26.60 -0.58 15.31
CA PRO A 224 -27.01 0.48 14.36
C PRO A 224 -28.18 1.37 14.80
N LYS A 225 -28.88 1.03 15.90
CA LYS A 225 -30.01 1.80 16.42
C LYS A 225 -29.60 3.08 17.17
N ASP A 226 -28.33 3.18 17.56
CA ASP A 226 -27.81 4.34 18.29
C ASP A 226 -27.26 5.43 17.34
N THR A 227 -27.30 5.20 16.02
CA THR A 227 -26.69 6.07 14.98
C THR A 227 -27.59 7.22 14.50
N GLU A 228 -28.79 7.39 15.07
CA GLU A 228 -29.73 8.43 14.63
C GLU A 228 -29.31 9.86 15.04
N GLU A 229 -28.29 10.04 15.89
CA GLU A 229 -27.86 11.37 16.38
C GLU A 229 -26.47 11.84 15.88
N VAL A 230 -25.71 11.01 15.14
CA VAL A 230 -24.37 11.39 14.63
C VAL A 230 -24.25 10.99 13.16
N ASP A 231 -24.17 12.00 12.28
CA ASP A 231 -23.82 11.98 10.85
C ASP A 231 -23.60 10.56 10.26
N GLY A 232 -24.71 9.83 10.07
CA GLY A 232 -24.72 8.37 9.90
C GLY A 232 -24.05 7.85 8.63
N GLU A 233 -23.66 8.72 7.70
CA GLU A 233 -22.94 8.34 6.48
C GLU A 233 -21.45 8.02 6.72
N ASN A 234 -20.85 8.66 7.72
CA ASN A 234 -19.41 8.58 8.01
C ASN A 234 -19.06 7.53 9.08
N ILE A 235 -20.07 6.82 9.61
CA ILE A 235 -19.88 5.76 10.60
C ILE A 235 -20.15 4.40 9.95
N LEU A 236 -19.24 3.45 10.16
CA LEU A 236 -19.36 2.09 9.68
C LEU A 236 -19.18 1.10 10.83
N ALA A 237 -20.23 0.33 11.10
CA ALA A 237 -20.15 -0.78 12.04
C ALA A 237 -19.31 -1.92 11.45
N ILE A 238 -18.40 -2.47 12.24
CA ILE A 238 -17.56 -3.61 11.84
C ILE A 238 -17.97 -4.87 12.60
N ASP A 239 -17.92 -6.02 11.91
CA ASP A 239 -18.38 -7.31 12.45
C ASP A 239 -17.32 -7.97 13.34
N ARG A 240 -16.05 -7.84 12.93
CA ARG A 240 -14.91 -8.51 13.57
C ARG A 240 -13.67 -7.64 13.48
N MET A 241 -12.85 -7.74 14.52
CA MET A 241 -11.49 -7.20 14.56
C MET A 241 -10.52 -8.28 15.03
N ARG A 242 -9.32 -8.30 14.45
CA ARG A 242 -8.20 -9.13 14.87
C ARG A 242 -6.92 -8.30 14.89
N VAL A 243 -6.22 -8.26 16.03
CA VAL A 243 -4.87 -7.68 16.08
C VAL A 243 -3.90 -8.71 15.51
N LEU A 244 -3.32 -8.42 14.34
CA LEU A 244 -2.38 -9.32 13.67
C LEU A 244 -0.98 -9.22 14.25
N SER A 245 -0.55 -7.99 14.54
CA SER A 245 0.76 -7.70 15.06
C SER A 245 0.70 -6.46 15.94
N SER A 246 1.36 -6.53 17.09
CA SER A 246 1.59 -5.40 17.99
C SER A 246 3.05 -5.40 18.42
N SER A 247 3.75 -4.28 18.16
CA SER A 247 5.09 -3.96 18.67
C SER A 247 6.03 -5.16 18.85
N ASP A 248 6.54 -5.72 17.76
CA ASP A 248 7.57 -6.76 17.81
C ASP A 248 8.94 -6.16 18.14
N VAL A 249 9.29 -6.20 19.43
CA VAL A 249 10.54 -5.63 19.95
C VAL A 249 11.76 -6.38 19.42
N LEU A 250 11.71 -7.70 19.25
CA LEU A 250 12.86 -8.46 18.74
C LEU A 250 13.13 -8.15 17.27
N LYS A 251 12.07 -8.08 16.46
CA LYS A 251 12.18 -7.61 15.07
C LYS A 251 12.71 -6.18 15.04
N GLY A 252 12.20 -5.29 15.88
CA GLY A 252 12.66 -3.91 16.02
C GLY A 252 14.16 -3.78 16.41
N LEU A 253 14.63 -4.61 17.34
CA LEU A 253 16.05 -4.66 17.74
C LEU A 253 16.93 -5.16 16.60
N ASN A 254 16.52 -6.27 15.98
CA ASN A 254 17.23 -6.89 14.86
C ASN A 254 17.35 -5.96 13.67
N ILE A 255 16.38 -5.09 13.43
CA ILE A 255 16.39 -4.11 12.32
C ILE A 255 16.95 -2.73 12.71
N GLY A 256 17.40 -2.56 13.96
CA GLY A 256 18.04 -1.32 14.43
C GLY A 256 17.07 -0.16 14.71
N SER A 257 15.79 -0.45 14.97
CA SER A 257 14.75 0.57 15.17
C SER A 257 14.84 1.36 16.47
N TYR A 258 15.58 0.85 17.46
CA TYR A 258 15.67 1.47 18.79
C TYR A 258 16.96 2.26 18.98
N ASN A 259 18.10 1.64 18.68
CA ASN A 259 19.41 2.28 18.72
C ASN A 259 20.31 1.63 17.67
N SER A 260 20.78 2.38 16.67
CA SER A 260 21.60 1.82 15.60
C SER A 260 22.73 2.75 15.19
N ASN A 261 23.78 2.16 14.62
CA ASN A 261 24.88 2.91 14.00
C ASN A 261 24.96 2.54 12.52
N VAL A 262 24.75 3.52 11.64
CA VAL A 262 24.95 3.36 10.19
C VAL A 262 26.33 3.88 9.85
N MET A 263 27.17 2.99 9.37
CA MET A 263 28.51 3.26 8.88
C MET A 263 28.48 3.27 7.36
N THR A 264 28.95 4.35 6.75
CA THR A 264 29.03 4.48 5.30
C THR A 264 30.47 4.69 4.87
N VAL A 265 30.89 3.97 3.84
CA VAL A 265 32.13 4.25 3.10
C VAL A 265 31.73 4.69 1.69
N ASP A 266 32.12 5.90 1.30
CA ASP A 266 31.92 6.43 -0.04
C ASP A 266 33.10 6.04 -0.95
N LEU A 267 32.85 5.24 -1.99
CA LEU A 267 33.89 4.75 -2.91
C LEU A 267 34.53 5.87 -3.74
N SER A 268 33.84 7.01 -3.93
CA SER A 268 34.36 8.08 -4.78
C SER A 268 35.56 8.81 -4.16
N ASN A 269 35.53 8.97 -2.83
CA ASN A 269 36.48 9.77 -2.05
C ASN A 269 37.05 9.00 -0.85
N MET A 270 36.66 7.73 -0.68
CA MET A 270 36.99 6.86 0.44
C MET A 270 36.64 7.45 1.82
N LYS A 271 35.66 8.37 1.87
CA LYS A 271 35.23 9.00 3.11
C LYS A 271 34.41 8.02 3.94
N TYR A 272 34.79 7.89 5.19
CA TYR A 272 34.04 7.17 6.20
C TYR A 272 33.15 8.12 7.00
N GLU A 273 31.88 7.76 7.17
CA GLU A 273 30.92 8.49 8.00
C GLU A 273 30.14 7.54 8.90
N GLU A 274 29.94 7.94 10.15
CA GLU A 274 29.06 7.26 11.10
C GLU A 274 27.85 8.12 11.41
N THR A 275 26.67 7.51 11.40
CA THR A 275 25.43 8.15 11.85
C THR A 275 24.78 7.27 12.91
N LYS A 276 24.81 7.77 14.15
CA LYS A 276 24.12 7.15 15.28
C LYS A 276 22.65 7.56 15.30
N PHE A 277 21.78 6.59 15.47
CA PHE A 277 20.34 6.76 15.60
C PHE A 277 19.87 6.36 17.00
N ASN A 278 18.94 7.13 17.57
CA ASN A 278 18.27 6.78 18.82
C ASN A 278 16.77 7.11 18.73
N ILE A 279 15.94 6.11 19.03
CA ILE A 279 14.48 6.22 18.97
C ILE A 279 13.94 7.30 19.90
N ASN A 280 14.55 7.54 21.06
CA ASN A 280 14.07 8.54 22.01
C ASN A 280 14.13 9.95 21.42
N LYS A 281 15.13 10.25 20.58
CA LYS A 281 15.24 11.55 19.89
C LYS A 281 14.28 11.61 18.70
N TYR A 282 14.20 10.52 17.95
CA TYR A 282 13.42 10.47 16.72
C TYR A 282 11.90 10.52 16.97
N TYR A 283 11.42 9.78 17.97
CA TYR A 283 9.99 9.65 18.28
C TYR A 283 9.32 10.99 18.63
N ASP A 284 10.08 11.93 19.20
CA ASP A 284 9.56 13.26 19.56
C ASP A 284 9.55 14.22 18.37
N THR A 285 10.36 13.96 17.34
CA THR A 285 10.51 14.84 16.16
C THR A 285 9.62 14.46 15.00
N VAL A 286 9.12 13.22 14.95
CA VAL A 286 8.41 12.66 13.80
C VAL A 286 6.91 12.85 13.98
N PRO A 287 6.19 13.27 12.93
CA PRO A 287 4.73 13.30 12.97
C PRO A 287 4.18 11.88 13.10
N ARG A 288 3.17 11.71 13.97
CA ARG A 288 2.55 10.42 14.28
C ARG A 288 1.04 10.51 14.08
N LEU A 289 0.42 9.39 13.71
CA LEU A 289 -1.04 9.29 13.51
C LEU A 289 -1.80 9.61 14.81
N ASN A 290 -1.35 9.07 15.94
CA ASN A 290 -1.93 9.29 17.26
C ASN A 290 -0.93 9.98 18.20
N LYS A 291 -1.44 10.90 19.03
CA LYS A 291 -0.66 11.64 20.02
C LYS A 291 -0.50 10.83 21.31
N SER A 292 0.06 9.64 21.20
CA SER A 292 0.19 8.71 22.32
C SER A 292 1.49 8.98 23.10
N PRO A 293 1.52 8.71 24.41
CA PRO A 293 2.75 8.85 25.18
C PRO A 293 3.82 7.88 24.69
N LYS A 294 5.09 8.28 24.84
CA LYS A 294 6.23 7.43 24.50
C LYS A 294 6.17 6.15 25.35
N PRO A 295 6.34 4.95 24.76
CA PRO A 295 6.35 3.72 25.53
C PRO A 295 7.46 3.74 26.59
N GLN A 296 7.14 3.36 27.83
CA GLN A 296 8.08 3.43 28.95
C GLN A 296 9.36 2.60 28.71
N TYR A 297 9.27 1.50 27.97
CA TYR A 297 10.44 0.68 27.65
C TYR A 297 11.46 1.39 26.74
N PHE A 298 11.11 2.51 26.08
CA PHE A 298 12.07 3.32 25.33
C PHE A 298 13.14 3.94 26.24
N GLU A 299 12.82 4.13 27.53
CA GLU A 299 13.76 4.58 28.56
C GLU A 299 14.99 3.67 28.65
N ASN A 300 14.83 2.37 28.39
CA ASN A 300 15.93 1.40 28.40
C ASN A 300 17.00 1.69 27.33
N PHE A 301 16.66 2.48 26.31
CA PHE A 301 17.55 2.89 25.23
C PHE A 301 18.07 4.33 25.36
N LYS A 302 17.85 5.00 26.51
CA LYS A 302 18.35 6.38 26.74
C LYS A 302 19.85 6.46 27.03
N LYS A 303 20.44 5.42 27.63
CA LYS A 303 21.88 5.40 27.96
C LYS A 303 22.71 5.28 26.68
N ASP A 304 24.01 5.57 26.76
CA ASP A 304 25.08 5.18 25.80
C ASP A 304 25.19 3.64 25.72
N THR A 305 24.07 3.02 25.39
CA THR A 305 23.94 1.60 25.11
C THR A 305 24.61 1.35 23.77
N ALA A 306 25.32 0.23 23.69
CA ALA A 306 25.84 -0.24 22.41
C ALA A 306 24.71 -0.28 21.38
N ALA A 307 25.02 0.06 20.13
CA ALA A 307 24.05 -0.01 19.05
C ALA A 307 23.47 -1.43 18.99
N THR A 308 22.14 -1.55 18.96
CA THR A 308 21.48 -2.86 18.87
C THR A 308 21.72 -3.49 17.49
N ARG A 309 21.99 -2.65 16.50
CA ARG A 309 22.45 -3.05 15.17
C ARG A 309 23.49 -2.07 14.62
N ILE A 310 24.58 -2.61 14.09
CA ILE A 310 25.52 -1.87 13.26
C ILE A 310 25.22 -2.23 11.80
N MET A 311 25.06 -1.23 10.96
CA MET A 311 24.78 -1.38 9.54
C MET A 311 25.92 -0.76 8.74
N SER A 312 26.61 -1.56 7.93
CA SER A 312 27.65 -1.08 7.02
C SER A 312 27.08 -0.93 5.62
N LYS A 313 27.25 0.22 5.00
CA LYS A 313 26.83 0.51 3.63
C LYS A 313 27.99 1.03 2.82
N ILE A 314 28.10 0.55 1.58
CA ILE A 314 28.99 1.12 0.59
C ILE A 314 28.14 2.05 -0.27
N VAL A 315 28.58 3.30 -0.38
CA VAL A 315 27.96 4.30 -1.26
C VAL A 315 28.98 4.63 -2.34
N ASP A 316 28.51 4.89 -3.55
CA ASP A 316 29.37 5.43 -4.60
C ASP A 316 28.76 6.75 -5.07
N THR A 317 29.29 7.86 -4.57
CA THR A 317 28.79 9.16 -5.00
C THR A 317 29.23 9.55 -6.41
N ALA A 318 30.20 8.86 -7.01
CA ALA A 318 30.65 9.12 -8.38
C ALA A 318 29.65 8.62 -9.43
N LEU A 319 28.83 7.62 -9.10
CA LEU A 319 27.72 7.17 -9.94
C LEU A 319 26.56 8.17 -10.02
N PHE A 320 26.54 9.18 -9.16
CA PHE A 320 25.54 10.24 -9.17
C PHE A 320 26.11 11.49 -9.85
N SER A 321 25.51 11.94 -10.95
CA SER A 321 25.86 13.26 -11.51
C SER A 321 25.45 14.35 -10.51
N LYS A 322 26.22 15.45 -10.49
CA LYS A 322 26.00 16.65 -9.66
C LYS A 322 24.52 16.89 -9.34
N GLY A 323 24.18 16.92 -8.06
CA GLY A 323 22.84 17.20 -7.55
C GLY A 323 22.92 17.53 -6.06
N THR A 324 21.90 18.19 -5.51
CA THR A 324 21.84 18.67 -4.11
C THR A 324 21.90 17.57 -3.03
N HIS A 325 22.09 16.30 -3.41
CA HIS A 325 21.99 15.12 -2.55
C HIS A 325 23.30 14.71 -1.84
N THR A 326 24.47 15.25 -2.21
CA THR A 326 25.72 14.76 -1.60
C THR A 326 25.88 15.09 -0.11
N ALA A 327 25.10 16.01 0.45
CA ALA A 327 25.09 16.30 1.89
C ALA A 327 23.98 15.52 2.62
N GLY A 328 24.36 14.52 3.45
CA GLY A 328 23.45 13.88 4.40
C GLY A 328 22.73 12.60 3.93
N LEU A 329 23.14 12.00 2.80
CA LEU A 329 22.61 10.73 2.27
C LEU A 329 22.58 9.62 3.33
N THR A 330 23.63 9.48 4.14
CA THR A 330 23.69 8.48 5.23
C THR A 330 22.57 8.69 6.25
N LYS A 331 22.34 9.94 6.67
CA LYS A 331 21.27 10.31 7.61
C LYS A 331 19.90 10.01 7.02
N GLN A 332 19.66 10.38 5.76
CA GLN A 332 18.40 10.17 5.07
C GLN A 332 18.07 8.69 4.91
N LEU A 333 19.02 7.88 4.45
CA LEU A 333 18.85 6.42 4.32
C LEU A 333 18.55 5.75 5.67
N SER A 334 19.14 6.25 6.76
CA SER A 334 18.85 5.74 8.10
C SER A 334 17.43 6.11 8.53
N GLN A 335 17.01 7.36 8.31
CA GLN A 335 15.70 7.87 8.71
C GLN A 335 14.55 7.23 7.92
N ALA A 336 14.71 7.03 6.61
CA ALA A 336 13.67 6.45 5.76
C ALA A 336 13.28 5.03 6.17
N SER A 337 14.26 4.14 6.30
CA SER A 337 14.02 2.77 6.73
C SER A 337 13.43 2.66 8.12
N LEU A 338 13.59 3.68 8.96
CA LEU A 338 13.04 3.72 10.32
C LEU A 338 11.62 4.27 10.34
N ARG A 339 11.34 5.28 9.51
CA ARG A 339 9.99 5.84 9.35
C ARG A 339 9.00 4.79 8.89
N GLU A 340 9.37 4.05 7.84
CA GLU A 340 8.57 2.94 7.30
C GLU A 340 8.29 1.87 8.36
N LYS A 341 9.29 1.50 9.17
CA LYS A 341 9.09 0.52 10.26
C LYS A 341 8.17 1.03 11.35
N LEU A 342 8.27 2.32 11.69
CA LEU A 342 7.32 2.92 12.61
C LEU A 342 5.92 2.88 12.02
N PHE A 343 5.74 3.17 10.73
CA PHE A 343 4.44 3.11 10.06
C PHE A 343 3.71 1.77 10.24
N TYR A 344 4.45 0.65 10.19
CA TYR A 344 3.92 -0.70 10.41
C TYR A 344 4.04 -1.24 11.85
N ASN A 345 4.09 -0.36 12.86
CA ASN A 345 4.29 -0.76 14.26
C ASN A 345 3.14 -1.62 14.81
N LYS A 346 1.91 -1.34 14.38
CA LYS A 346 0.73 -2.12 14.76
C LYS A 346 -0.16 -2.38 13.56
N ILE A 347 -0.61 -3.62 13.44
CA ILE A 347 -1.43 -4.09 12.33
C ILE A 347 -2.71 -4.71 12.89
N VAL A 348 -3.84 -4.20 12.45
CA VAL A 348 -5.18 -4.64 12.83
C VAL A 348 -5.94 -5.02 11.57
N GLU A 349 -6.68 -6.10 11.63
CA GLU A 349 -7.57 -6.53 10.56
C GLU A 349 -9.02 -6.35 11.02
N VAL A 350 -9.84 -5.75 10.16
CA VAL A 350 -11.28 -5.57 10.40
C VAL A 350 -12.08 -6.12 9.23
N SER A 351 -13.27 -6.62 9.50
CA SER A 351 -14.16 -7.18 8.47
C SER A 351 -15.57 -6.63 8.60
N TYR A 352 -16.21 -6.34 7.47
CA TYR A 352 -17.60 -5.88 7.39
C TYR A 352 -18.24 -6.24 6.04
N PHE A 353 -19.56 -6.20 5.99
CA PHE A 353 -20.33 -6.16 4.74
C PHE A 353 -20.88 -4.76 4.53
N GLY A 354 -20.68 -4.18 3.34
CA GLY A 354 -21.15 -2.82 3.09
C GLY A 354 -20.63 -2.22 1.80
N LYS A 355 -20.52 -0.89 1.80
CA LYS A 355 -20.16 -0.07 0.65
C LYS A 355 -18.70 -0.26 0.22
N PHE A 356 -18.45 0.03 -1.05
CA PHE A 356 -17.18 -0.06 -1.75
C PHE A 356 -16.39 1.27 -1.74
N ASP A 357 -16.70 2.17 -0.81
CA ASP A 357 -16.14 3.52 -0.74
C ASP A 357 -14.67 3.56 -0.29
N LEU A 358 -14.28 2.78 0.71
CA LEU A 358 -12.92 2.75 1.25
C LEU A 358 -11.90 2.09 0.30
N THR A 359 -10.71 2.69 0.19
CA THR A 359 -9.59 2.22 -0.65
C THR A 359 -8.26 2.27 0.11
N VAL A 360 -7.21 1.64 -0.43
CA VAL A 360 -5.86 1.72 0.16
C VAL A 360 -5.35 3.16 0.15
N GLY A 361 -4.72 3.54 1.27
CA GLY A 361 -4.21 4.89 1.52
C GLY A 361 -5.14 5.79 2.32
N ASP A 362 -6.43 5.43 2.47
CA ASP A 362 -7.38 6.21 3.28
C ASP A 362 -7.02 6.16 4.78
N VAL A 363 -7.23 7.28 5.47
CA VAL A 363 -7.12 7.36 6.93
C VAL A 363 -8.50 7.15 7.55
N VAL A 364 -8.60 6.21 8.49
CA VAL A 364 -9.84 5.89 9.21
C VAL A 364 -9.64 6.01 10.72
N GLN A 365 -10.70 6.37 11.43
CA GLN A 365 -10.76 6.28 12.87
C GLN A 365 -11.32 4.90 13.23
N LEU A 366 -10.65 4.15 14.10
CA LEU A 366 -11.14 2.88 14.63
C LEU A 366 -11.48 3.08 16.10
N ASP A 367 -12.74 2.86 16.47
CA ASP A 367 -13.24 2.95 17.83
C ASP A 367 -13.73 1.59 18.32
N ILE A 368 -13.16 1.13 19.43
CA ILE A 368 -13.41 -0.19 19.98
C ILE A 368 -13.98 -0.03 21.38
N TYR A 369 -15.10 -0.70 21.63
CA TYR A 369 -15.72 -0.76 22.94
C TYR A 369 -15.60 -2.18 23.51
N GLN A 370 -14.99 -2.31 24.68
CA GLN A 370 -14.72 -3.59 25.34
C GLN A 370 -15.56 -3.80 26.60
N GLY A 371 -15.82 -5.07 26.90
CA GLY A 371 -16.49 -5.52 28.12
C GLY A 371 -18.00 -5.29 28.13
N ARG A 372 -18.67 -5.84 29.15
CA ARG A 372 -20.13 -5.70 29.31
C ARG A 372 -20.57 -4.25 29.51
N SER A 373 -19.67 -3.40 30.00
CA SER A 373 -19.89 -1.97 30.22
C SER A 373 -19.66 -1.11 28.98
N ARG A 374 -19.29 -1.70 27.82
CA ARG A 374 -18.90 -0.97 26.60
C ARG A 374 -17.89 0.14 26.88
N GLY A 375 -16.83 -0.18 27.63
CA GLY A 375 -15.76 0.77 27.93
C GLY A 375 -14.90 1.05 26.70
N PHE A 376 -14.59 2.31 26.43
CA PHE A 376 -13.74 2.69 25.30
C PHE A 376 -12.31 2.16 25.47
N ASP A 377 -11.85 1.35 24.52
CA ASP A 377 -10.52 0.78 24.50
C ASP A 377 -9.52 1.73 23.86
N LYS A 378 -8.94 2.57 24.70
CA LYS A 378 -7.89 3.53 24.33
C LYS A 378 -6.67 2.88 23.69
N ALA A 379 -6.30 1.65 24.05
CA ALA A 379 -5.08 1.04 23.55
C ALA A 379 -5.19 0.62 22.07
N ASN A 380 -6.41 0.26 21.64
CA ASN A 380 -6.67 -0.15 20.27
C ASN A 380 -7.44 0.86 19.42
N SER A 381 -8.06 1.86 20.03
CA SER A 381 -8.80 2.88 19.30
C SER A 381 -7.90 4.06 18.88
N GLY A 382 -8.18 4.67 17.73
CA GLY A 382 -7.40 5.78 17.18
C GLY A 382 -7.40 5.80 15.66
N LYS A 383 -6.50 6.62 15.10
CA LYS A 383 -6.29 6.73 13.66
C LYS A 383 -5.43 5.60 13.11
N TYR A 384 -5.86 5.07 11.99
CA TYR A 384 -5.16 4.05 11.21
C TYR A 384 -5.19 4.40 9.72
N VAL A 385 -4.24 3.89 8.96
CA VAL A 385 -4.21 3.93 7.50
C VAL A 385 -4.64 2.56 6.96
N ILE A 386 -5.47 2.54 5.93
CA ILE A 386 -5.80 1.31 5.22
C ILE A 386 -4.58 0.90 4.38
N SER A 387 -3.87 -0.13 4.82
CA SER A 387 -2.75 -0.73 4.10
C SER A 387 -3.19 -1.73 3.04
N LYS A 388 -4.29 -2.45 3.26
CA LYS A 388 -4.78 -3.47 2.34
C LYS A 388 -6.30 -3.51 2.34
N VAL A 389 -6.88 -3.64 1.16
CA VAL A 389 -8.30 -3.92 0.96
C VAL A 389 -8.42 -5.27 0.28
N ASP A 390 -9.12 -6.20 0.90
CA ASP A 390 -9.43 -7.51 0.35
C ASP A 390 -10.96 -7.66 0.33
N ARG A 391 -11.53 -7.78 -0.87
CA ARG A 391 -12.98 -7.93 -1.03
C ARG A 391 -13.28 -9.23 -1.71
N THR A 392 -14.15 -10.02 -1.10
CA THR A 392 -14.44 -11.38 -1.56
C THR A 392 -15.94 -11.58 -1.75
N TYR A 393 -16.33 -12.02 -2.94
CA TYR A 393 -17.67 -12.47 -3.30
C TYR A 393 -17.70 -13.99 -3.46
N TYR A 394 -18.78 -14.60 -2.97
CA TYR A 394 -19.13 -16.00 -3.22
C TYR A 394 -20.56 -16.09 -3.72
N SER A 395 -20.78 -16.85 -4.80
CA SER A 395 -22.10 -17.00 -5.43
C SER A 395 -23.16 -17.62 -4.51
N ASN A 396 -22.76 -18.37 -3.48
CA ASN A 396 -23.67 -18.97 -2.51
C ASN A 396 -24.22 -17.99 -1.46
N ARG A 397 -23.56 -16.86 -1.24
CA ARG A 397 -23.96 -15.83 -0.27
C ARG A 397 -24.56 -14.60 -0.95
N ASP A 398 -24.26 -14.43 -2.23
CA ASP A 398 -24.68 -13.28 -3.04
C ASP A 398 -24.38 -11.92 -2.37
N MET A 399 -23.23 -11.86 -1.69
CA MET A 399 -22.73 -10.68 -0.99
C MET A 399 -21.21 -10.62 -1.09
N MET A 400 -20.68 -9.41 -1.15
CA MET A 400 -19.25 -9.15 -1.12
C MET A 400 -18.81 -8.71 0.27
N GLY A 401 -18.02 -9.54 0.93
CA GLY A 401 -17.40 -9.20 2.21
C GLY A 401 -16.13 -8.37 2.00
N THR A 402 -15.90 -7.38 2.86
CA THR A 402 -14.70 -6.55 2.85
C THR A 402 -13.88 -6.83 4.10
N GLN A 403 -12.58 -7.04 3.90
CA GLN A 403 -11.58 -7.16 4.94
C GLN A 403 -10.52 -6.09 4.72
N LEU A 404 -10.30 -5.25 5.73
CA LEU A 404 -9.31 -4.19 5.70
C LEU A 404 -8.16 -4.55 6.63
N THR A 405 -6.93 -4.35 6.16
CA THR A 405 -5.75 -4.34 7.01
C THR A 405 -5.37 -2.90 7.31
N LEU A 406 -5.47 -2.54 8.58
CA LEU A 406 -5.24 -1.22 9.14
C LEU A 406 -3.87 -1.18 9.81
N VAL A 407 -3.10 -0.13 9.56
CA VAL A 407 -1.77 0.07 10.14
C VAL A 407 -1.69 1.40 10.86
N THR A 408 -0.89 1.45 11.92
CA THR A 408 -0.64 2.70 12.64
C THR A 408 0.76 2.74 13.22
N ASP A 409 1.33 3.94 13.27
CA ASP A 409 2.67 4.18 13.78
C ASP A 409 2.77 4.36 15.29
N SER A 410 1.62 4.45 15.94
CA SER A 410 1.49 4.83 17.32
C SER A 410 0.41 3.97 17.98
N PRO A 411 0.60 3.55 19.25
CA PRO A 411 -0.48 2.92 20.01
C PRO A 411 -1.73 3.81 20.02
N GLY A 412 -2.90 3.24 20.31
CA GLY A 412 -4.15 4.01 20.39
C GLY A 412 -4.11 5.15 21.43
N ALA A 413 -5.11 6.04 21.35
CA ALA A 413 -5.18 7.31 22.10
C ALA A 413 -5.81 7.20 23.49
#